data_AF-A0A960SPJ1-F1
#
_entry.id   AF-A0A960SPJ1-F1
#
_cell.length_a   1.000
_cell.length_b   1.000
_cell.length_c   1.000
_cell.angle_alpha   90.00
_cell.angle_beta   90.00
_cell.angle_gamma   90.00
#
_symmetry.space_group_name_H-M   'P 1'
#
loop_
_entity.id
_entity.type
_entity.pdbx_description
1 polymer ?
#
loop_
_entity_poly.entity_id
_entity_poly.type
_entity_poly.pdbx_seq_one_letter_code
_entity_poly.pdbx_strand_id
1 'polypeptide(L)'
;MIRGNSIKPACVRLVAAAMGGFLLIPVATAAPVKVYILAGQSNMQGSAHQRTFVAIGDDPETAPLRRDILDGNGDPVVCDNAWITYLTGGGDGDTVLRGKVKVGFGFDGECIGPEYGFGIYLDKATDAPVLIIKTAWGGKSLAVDFRPPSAGPYEPSAAEKERGDVPAGEAVGHY
;
A
#
# COMPACT_ATOMS: atom_id res chain seq x y z
N MET A 1 49.88 -48.51 37.39
CA MET A 1 51.17 -49.05 36.94
C MET A 1 50.94 -49.75 35.60
N ILE A 2 51.56 -49.22 34.52
CA ILE A 2 51.99 -49.85 33.25
C ILE A 2 50.89 -50.46 32.35
N ARG A 3 50.39 -49.74 31.32
CA ARG A 3 50.84 -49.61 29.89
C ARG A 3 50.53 -50.81 28.99
N GLY A 4 49.98 -50.54 27.80
CA GLY A 4 50.06 -51.45 26.64
C GLY A 4 49.17 -51.08 25.45
N ASN A 5 49.70 -50.25 24.55
CA ASN A 5 49.13 -49.77 23.28
C ASN A 5 49.15 -50.88 22.19
N SER A 6 48.13 -51.02 21.33
CA SER A 6 48.16 -50.74 19.87
C SER A 6 47.57 -51.99 19.14
N ILE A 7 46.70 -51.94 18.13
CA ILE A 7 46.94 -51.58 16.72
C ILE A 7 45.54 -51.52 16.03
N LYS A 8 45.28 -50.53 15.17
CA LYS A 8 44.15 -50.50 14.21
C LYS A 8 44.57 -51.13 12.87
N PRO A 9 43.65 -51.81 12.17
CA PRO A 9 43.25 -51.37 10.81
C PRO A 9 41.74 -51.64 10.58
N ALA A 10 41.01 -51.21 9.57
CA ALA A 10 41.19 -50.35 8.40
C ALA A 10 39.80 -49.80 8.05
N CYS A 11 39.80 -48.69 7.30
CA CYS A 11 38.64 -48.04 6.73
C CYS A 11 37.72 -48.99 5.96
N VAL A 12 36.43 -49.02 6.29
CA VAL A 12 35.36 -49.34 5.33
C VAL A 12 34.68 -48.01 4.99
N ARG A 13 35.09 -47.41 3.88
CA ARG A 13 34.34 -46.32 3.25
C ARG A 13 33.10 -46.94 2.63
N LEU A 14 31.94 -46.72 3.24
CA LEU A 14 30.66 -46.93 2.56
C LEU A 14 30.52 -45.79 1.52
N VAL A 15 30.81 -46.08 0.26
CA VAL A 15 30.46 -45.20 -0.85
C VAL A 15 28.95 -45.37 -1.04
N ALA A 16 28.16 -44.47 -0.45
CA ALA A 16 26.77 -44.31 -0.84
C ALA A 16 26.77 -43.78 -2.28
N ALA A 17 26.33 -44.61 -3.22
CA ALA A 17 26.10 -44.20 -4.60
C ALA A 17 24.99 -43.13 -4.59
N ALA A 18 25.38 -41.86 -4.75
CA ALA A 18 24.44 -40.79 -5.02
C ALA A 18 23.89 -41.01 -6.44
N MET A 19 22.76 -41.71 -6.55
CA MET A 19 21.95 -41.66 -7.76
C MET A 19 21.47 -40.22 -7.91
N GLY A 20 22.13 -39.48 -8.81
CA GLY A 20 21.78 -38.12 -9.18
C GLY A 20 20.40 -38.08 -9.82
N GLY A 21 19.36 -37.99 -8.99
CA GLY A 21 18.05 -37.54 -9.42
C GLY A 21 18.16 -36.07 -9.78
N PHE A 22 18.02 -35.75 -11.06
CA PHE A 22 17.87 -34.38 -11.51
C PHE A 22 16.51 -33.87 -10.98
N LEU A 23 16.54 -33.18 -9.84
CA LEU A 23 15.36 -32.59 -9.23
C LEU A 23 14.92 -31.44 -10.15
N LEU A 24 13.87 -31.67 -10.94
CA LEU A 24 13.19 -30.61 -11.66
C LEU A 24 12.53 -29.70 -10.62
N ILE A 25 13.22 -28.62 -10.24
CA ILE A 25 12.62 -27.56 -9.43
C ILE A 25 11.70 -26.79 -10.37
N PRO A 26 10.36 -26.83 -10.18
CA PRO A 26 9.47 -25.98 -10.93
C PRO A 26 9.84 -24.53 -10.62
N VAL A 27 10.25 -23.78 -11.65
CA VAL A 27 10.38 -22.33 -11.55
C VAL A 27 8.97 -21.78 -11.46
N ALA A 28 8.51 -21.49 -10.25
CA ALA A 28 7.24 -20.80 -10.04
C ALA A 28 7.33 -19.42 -10.71
N THR A 29 6.57 -19.22 -11.78
CA THR A 29 6.47 -17.91 -12.42
C THR A 29 5.62 -17.04 -11.49
N ALA A 30 6.20 -15.98 -10.91
CA ALA A 30 5.45 -15.08 -10.04
C ALA A 30 4.24 -14.53 -10.80
N ALA A 31 3.07 -14.49 -10.14
CA ALA A 31 1.88 -13.88 -10.72
C ALA A 31 2.15 -12.40 -11.04
N PRO A 32 1.59 -11.85 -12.13
CA PRO A 32 1.71 -10.43 -12.43
C PRO A 32 1.22 -9.55 -11.28
N VAL A 33 1.93 -8.47 -11.00
CA VAL A 33 1.51 -7.47 -10.01
C VAL A 33 0.28 -6.72 -10.53
N LYS A 34 -0.75 -6.63 -9.71
CA LYS A 34 -1.93 -5.79 -9.98
C LYS A 34 -1.70 -4.40 -9.42
N VAL A 35 -1.63 -3.41 -10.31
CA VAL A 35 -1.33 -2.01 -9.95
C VAL A 35 -2.60 -1.17 -10.03
N TYR A 36 -2.88 -0.40 -8.98
CA TYR A 36 -4.02 0.51 -8.90
C TYR A 36 -3.54 1.92 -8.56
N ILE A 37 -4.14 2.93 -9.17
CA ILE A 37 -3.85 4.34 -8.88
C ILE A 37 -5.05 4.94 -8.15
N LEU A 38 -4.79 5.48 -6.96
CA LEU A 38 -5.76 6.20 -6.15
C LEU A 38 -5.39 7.69 -6.14
N ALA A 39 -6.13 8.47 -6.92
CA ALA A 39 -5.92 9.90 -7.08
C ALA A 39 -7.15 10.69 -6.67
N GLY A 40 -6.95 11.89 -6.13
CA GLY A 40 -8.06 12.77 -5.79
C GLY A 40 -7.71 13.80 -4.72
N GLN A 41 -8.73 14.33 -4.07
CA GLN A 41 -8.58 15.33 -3.03
C GLN A 41 -8.78 14.78 -1.60
N SER A 42 -9.24 15.61 -0.66
CA SER A 42 -9.39 15.30 0.77
C SER A 42 -10.08 13.97 1.08
N ASN A 43 -11.17 13.61 0.38
CA ASN A 43 -11.87 12.35 0.63
C ASN A 43 -11.06 11.11 0.16
N MET A 44 -10.23 11.26 -0.87
CA MET A 44 -9.29 10.20 -1.29
C MET A 44 -8.05 10.16 -0.39
N GLN A 45 -7.55 11.33 0.04
CA GLN A 45 -6.52 11.42 1.06
C GLN A 45 -6.98 10.70 2.32
N GLY A 46 -8.20 10.95 2.78
CA GLY A 46 -8.84 10.20 3.85
C GLY A 46 -8.61 10.80 5.23
N SER A 47 -9.68 11.30 5.84
CA SER A 47 -9.66 11.87 7.20
C SER A 47 -10.42 11.01 8.21
N ALA A 48 -10.75 9.77 7.83
CA ALA A 48 -11.43 8.85 8.72
C ALA A 48 -10.43 8.30 9.73
N HIS A 49 -10.60 8.65 11.00
CA HIS A 49 -9.67 8.31 12.07
C HIS A 49 -9.96 6.91 12.63
N GLN A 50 -8.94 6.08 12.88
CA GLN A 50 -9.11 4.68 13.35
C GLN A 50 -10.03 4.52 14.58
N ARG A 51 -10.06 5.51 15.47
CA ARG A 51 -10.98 5.57 16.63
C ARG A 51 -12.46 5.40 16.27
N THR A 52 -12.87 5.69 15.03
CA THR A 52 -14.27 5.56 14.60
C THR A 52 -14.62 4.14 14.15
N PHE A 53 -13.66 3.22 14.04
CA PHE A 53 -13.91 1.84 13.59
C PHE A 53 -14.88 1.09 14.51
N VAL A 54 -14.87 1.41 15.81
CA VAL A 54 -15.82 0.83 16.76
C VAL A 54 -17.25 1.22 16.41
N ALA A 55 -17.49 2.48 16.04
CA ALA A 55 -18.81 3.02 15.73
C ALA A 55 -19.43 2.44 14.45
N ILE A 56 -18.61 1.91 13.53
CA ILE A 56 -19.10 1.16 12.36
C ILE A 56 -19.91 -0.08 12.81
N GLY A 57 -19.61 -0.62 14.01
CA GLY A 57 -20.36 -1.74 14.57
C GLY A 57 -21.77 -1.39 15.07
N ASP A 58 -22.10 -0.10 15.22
CA ASP A 58 -23.37 0.34 15.81
C ASP A 58 -24.54 0.24 14.82
N ASP A 59 -24.25 0.27 13.51
CA ASP A 59 -25.23 0.08 12.45
C ASP A 59 -25.18 -1.38 11.93
N PRO A 60 -26.29 -2.14 12.01
CA PRO A 60 -26.35 -3.52 11.50
C PRO A 60 -25.92 -3.69 10.05
N GLU A 61 -26.14 -2.69 9.18
CA GLU A 61 -25.77 -2.77 7.76
C GLU A 61 -24.25 -2.66 7.56
N THR A 62 -23.57 -1.90 8.41
CA THR A 62 -22.12 -1.68 8.32
C THR A 62 -21.30 -2.52 9.29
N ALA A 63 -21.95 -3.17 10.27
CA ALA A 63 -21.31 -4.09 11.21
C ALA A 63 -20.45 -5.20 10.56
N PRO A 64 -20.80 -5.77 9.38
CA PRO A 64 -19.92 -6.71 8.69
C PRO A 64 -18.57 -6.08 8.29
N LEU A 65 -18.55 -4.81 7.87
CA LEU A 65 -17.32 -4.10 7.50
C LEU A 65 -16.36 -3.99 8.68
N ARG A 66 -16.88 -3.81 9.89
CA ARG A 66 -16.06 -3.77 11.12
C ARG A 66 -15.25 -5.05 11.29
N ARG A 67 -15.79 -6.22 10.92
CA ARG A 67 -15.08 -7.51 10.97
C ARG A 67 -13.99 -7.64 9.92
N ASP A 68 -14.09 -6.87 8.84
CA ASP A 68 -13.11 -6.91 7.77
C ASP A 68 -11.91 -6.00 8.04
N ILE A 69 -12.11 -4.91 8.78
CA ILE A 69 -11.07 -3.91 9.08
C ILE A 69 -10.40 -4.08 10.43
N LEU A 70 -10.99 -4.86 11.35
CA LEU A 70 -10.37 -5.25 12.62
C LEU A 70 -10.06 -6.75 12.63
N ASP A 71 -8.93 -7.13 13.22
CA ASP A 71 -8.54 -8.52 13.39
C ASP A 71 -9.27 -9.21 14.56
N GLY A 72 -8.91 -10.46 14.84
CA GLY A 72 -9.50 -11.24 15.94
C GLY A 72 -9.25 -10.67 17.35
N ASN A 73 -8.25 -9.80 17.51
CA ASN A 73 -7.94 -9.10 18.75
C ASN A 73 -8.65 -7.73 18.84
N GLY A 74 -9.24 -7.27 17.73
CA GLY A 74 -9.86 -5.96 17.61
C GLY A 74 -8.89 -4.87 17.15
N ASP A 75 -7.68 -5.23 16.73
CA ASP A 75 -6.69 -4.30 16.20
C ASP A 75 -6.92 -4.04 14.70
N PRO A 76 -6.59 -2.85 14.16
CA PRO A 76 -6.69 -2.61 12.73
C PRO A 76 -5.86 -3.61 11.92
N VAL A 77 -6.50 -4.26 10.95
CA VAL A 77 -5.86 -5.19 10.00
C VAL A 77 -4.68 -4.54 9.29
N VAL A 78 -3.62 -5.31 9.09
CA VAL A 78 -2.50 -5.02 8.18
C VAL A 78 -2.55 -6.06 7.06
N CYS A 79 -2.59 -5.61 5.81
CA CYS A 79 -2.68 -6.52 4.66
C CYS A 79 -1.39 -7.35 4.50
N ASP A 80 -1.52 -8.52 3.88
CA ASP A 80 -0.39 -9.42 3.61
C ASP A 80 0.23 -9.24 2.23
N ASN A 81 -0.61 -9.12 1.20
CA ASN A 81 -0.21 -9.08 -0.21
C ASN A 81 -0.49 -7.72 -0.88
N ALA A 82 -1.23 -6.83 -0.21
CA ALA A 82 -1.48 -5.47 -0.67
C ALA A 82 -0.46 -4.47 -0.12
N TRP A 83 0.27 -3.83 -1.03
CA TRP A 83 1.27 -2.80 -0.76
C TRP A 83 0.80 -1.45 -1.26
N ILE A 84 1.32 -0.39 -0.66
CA ILE A 84 1.04 0.98 -1.05
C ILE A 84 2.31 1.82 -1.06
N THR A 85 2.40 2.70 -2.06
CA THR A 85 3.26 3.88 -2.04
C THR A 85 2.36 5.11 -2.11
N TYR A 86 2.61 6.09 -1.26
CA TYR A 86 1.78 7.28 -1.15
C TYR A 86 2.66 8.52 -1.10
N LEU A 87 2.58 9.33 -2.15
CA LEU A 87 3.13 10.67 -2.15
C LEU A 87 2.16 11.57 -1.37
N THR A 88 2.61 12.03 -0.21
CA THR A 88 1.84 12.88 0.73
C THR A 88 2.76 13.97 1.25
N GLY A 89 2.29 14.91 2.05
CA GLY A 89 3.13 16.02 2.53
C GLY A 89 2.34 17.02 3.37
N GLY A 90 3.07 17.74 4.21
CA GLY A 90 2.57 18.81 5.07
C GLY A 90 3.41 20.09 4.91
N GLY A 91 3.41 20.97 5.92
CA GLY A 91 4.14 22.24 5.88
C GLY A 91 5.65 22.14 5.61
N ASP A 92 6.25 20.95 5.80
CA ASP A 92 7.68 20.68 5.61
C ASP A 92 8.02 20.08 4.23
N GLY A 93 7.03 19.95 3.33
CA GLY A 93 7.20 19.47 1.95
C GLY A 93 6.68 18.06 1.69
N ASP A 94 6.92 17.58 0.47
CA ASP A 94 6.48 16.26 0.01
C ASP A 94 7.33 15.14 0.63
N THR A 95 6.65 14.09 1.07
CA THR A 95 7.21 12.85 1.60
C THR A 95 6.55 11.63 0.93
N VAL A 96 7.24 10.50 0.93
CA VAL A 96 6.70 9.26 0.36
C VAL A 96 6.62 8.19 1.42
N LEU A 97 5.39 7.83 1.80
CA LEU A 97 5.10 6.68 2.66
C LEU A 97 5.07 5.40 1.82
N ARG A 98 5.60 4.30 2.36
CA ARG A 98 5.63 2.98 1.70
C ARG A 98 5.42 1.87 2.71
N GLY A 99 4.71 0.82 2.30
CA GLY A 99 4.57 -0.40 3.11
C GLY A 99 3.36 -1.24 2.72
N LYS A 100 3.04 -2.22 3.56
CA LYS A 100 1.77 -2.95 3.50
C LYS A 100 0.61 -1.99 3.76
N VAL A 101 -0.53 -2.20 3.13
CA VAL A 101 -1.74 -1.41 3.40
C VAL A 101 -2.17 -1.62 4.86
N LYS A 102 -2.26 -0.52 5.60
CA LYS A 102 -2.67 -0.45 7.01
C LYS A 102 -3.18 0.95 7.34
N VAL A 103 -3.59 1.19 8.59
CA VAL A 103 -3.82 2.56 9.10
C VAL A 103 -2.56 3.41 8.96
N GLY A 104 -2.73 4.69 8.62
CA GLY A 104 -1.65 5.68 8.54
C GLY A 104 -1.25 6.08 7.12
N PHE A 105 -2.03 5.69 6.11
CA PHE A 105 -1.93 6.24 4.75
C PHE A 105 -3.04 7.26 4.45
N GLY A 106 -3.66 7.83 5.50
CA GLY A 106 -4.66 8.88 5.43
C GLY A 106 -4.06 10.30 5.42
N PHE A 107 -4.82 11.25 5.99
CA PHE A 107 -4.38 12.63 6.27
C PHE A 107 -3.19 12.67 7.23
N ASP A 108 -3.18 11.80 8.24
CA ASP A 108 -2.10 11.61 9.21
C ASP A 108 -1.87 10.12 9.50
N GLY A 109 -1.00 9.83 10.47
CA GLY A 109 -0.62 8.47 10.87
C GLY A 109 -1.73 7.65 11.55
N GLU A 110 -2.87 8.25 11.89
CA GLU A 110 -4.01 7.60 12.54
C GLU A 110 -5.26 7.56 11.65
N CYS A 111 -5.20 8.24 10.50
CA CYS A 111 -6.27 8.29 9.52
C CYS A 111 -6.10 7.24 8.42
N ILE A 112 -7.23 6.95 7.78
CA ILE A 112 -7.34 6.15 6.58
C ILE A 112 -8.13 6.92 5.51
N GLY A 113 -7.87 6.58 4.25
CA GLY A 113 -8.77 6.82 3.15
C GLY A 113 -9.36 5.51 2.62
N PRO A 114 -9.92 5.53 1.39
CA PRO A 114 -10.51 4.34 0.78
C PRO A 114 -9.46 3.27 0.46
N GLU A 115 -8.15 3.60 0.46
CA GLU A 115 -7.08 2.62 0.25
C GLU A 115 -7.12 1.48 1.27
N TYR A 116 -7.58 1.75 2.49
CA TYR A 116 -7.54 0.77 3.56
C TYR A 116 -8.52 -0.37 3.30
N GLY A 117 -9.79 -0.04 3.13
CA GLY A 117 -10.82 -1.03 2.77
C GLY A 117 -10.52 -1.67 1.41
N PHE A 118 -10.16 -0.87 0.40
CA PHE A 118 -9.84 -1.37 -0.92
C PHE A 118 -8.70 -2.40 -0.91
N GLY A 119 -7.61 -2.10 -0.20
CA GLY A 119 -6.48 -3.00 -0.05
C GLY A 119 -6.88 -4.30 0.65
N ILE A 120 -7.64 -4.22 1.75
CA ILE A 120 -8.12 -5.41 2.48
C ILE A 120 -8.95 -6.33 1.58
N TYR A 121 -9.87 -5.78 0.79
CA TYR A 121 -10.71 -6.60 -0.08
C TYR A 121 -9.93 -7.21 -1.26
N LEU A 122 -8.95 -6.48 -1.79
CA LEU A 122 -8.05 -7.07 -2.81
C LEU A 122 -7.18 -8.18 -2.22
N ASP A 123 -6.64 -7.98 -1.02
CA ASP A 123 -5.83 -8.96 -0.31
C ASP A 123 -6.58 -10.29 -0.11
N LYS A 124 -7.88 -10.20 0.21
CA LYS A 124 -8.78 -11.36 0.33
C LYS A 124 -9.16 -12.00 -1.01
N ALA A 125 -9.22 -11.21 -2.09
CA ALA A 125 -9.77 -11.64 -3.37
C ALA A 125 -8.73 -12.23 -4.34
N THR A 126 -7.44 -12.08 -4.07
CA THR A 126 -6.39 -12.50 -5.01
C THR A 126 -5.06 -12.86 -4.34
N ASP A 127 -4.49 -13.99 -4.74
CA ASP A 127 -3.12 -14.38 -4.35
C ASP A 127 -2.03 -13.62 -5.13
N ALA A 128 -2.39 -12.95 -6.23
CA ALA A 128 -1.46 -12.11 -6.97
C ALA A 128 -1.10 -10.83 -6.18
N PRO A 129 0.18 -10.41 -6.17
CA PRO A 129 0.62 -9.23 -5.43
C PRO A 129 -0.06 -7.95 -5.91
N VAL A 130 -0.41 -7.08 -4.98
CA VAL A 130 -1.13 -5.83 -5.23
C VAL A 130 -0.26 -4.63 -4.86
N LEU A 131 -0.21 -3.64 -5.74
CA LEU A 131 0.42 -2.35 -5.50
C LEU A 131 -0.58 -1.21 -5.71
N ILE A 132 -0.80 -0.41 -4.67
CA ILE A 132 -1.55 0.83 -4.72
C ILE A 132 -0.55 1.99 -4.83
N ILE A 133 -0.75 2.86 -5.82
CA ILE A 133 -0.03 4.13 -5.96
C ILE A 133 -1.02 5.22 -5.61
N LYS A 134 -0.85 5.85 -4.45
CA LYS A 134 -1.72 6.90 -3.96
C LYS A 134 -1.09 8.28 -4.18
N THR A 135 -1.91 9.20 -4.68
CA THR A 135 -1.54 10.57 -5.05
C THR A 135 -2.73 11.48 -4.77
N ALA A 136 -2.96 11.79 -3.49
CA ALA A 136 -4.14 12.52 -3.06
C ALA A 136 -3.84 13.48 -1.91
N TRP A 137 -4.41 14.69 -1.97
CA TRP A 137 -4.20 15.74 -0.97
C TRP A 137 -5.45 16.58 -0.79
N GLY A 138 -5.65 17.14 0.41
CA GLY A 138 -6.71 18.14 0.62
C GLY A 138 -6.56 19.36 -0.31
N GLY A 139 -7.70 19.96 -0.69
CA GLY A 139 -7.72 21.23 -1.42
C GLY A 139 -7.30 21.17 -2.89
N LYS A 140 -7.21 19.97 -3.48
CA LYS A 140 -6.83 19.78 -4.88
C LYS A 140 -8.03 19.85 -5.81
N SER A 141 -7.82 20.37 -7.03
CA SER A 141 -8.87 20.50 -8.05
C SER A 141 -8.45 19.92 -9.41
N LEU A 142 -9.44 19.58 -10.24
CA LEU A 142 -9.21 19.21 -11.64
C LEU A 142 -8.78 20.41 -12.50
N ALA A 143 -9.20 21.61 -12.11
CA ALA A 143 -8.93 22.83 -12.86
C ALA A 143 -7.47 23.28 -12.76
N VAL A 144 -6.79 22.93 -11.66
CA VAL A 144 -5.42 23.39 -11.36
C VAL A 144 -4.49 22.20 -11.19
N ASP A 145 -4.60 21.47 -10.08
CA ASP A 145 -3.60 20.48 -9.67
C ASP A 145 -3.57 19.21 -10.54
N PHE A 146 -4.73 18.74 -10.98
CA PHE A 146 -4.86 17.56 -11.85
C PHE A 146 -5.07 17.92 -13.32
N ARG A 147 -4.79 19.18 -13.68
CA ARG A 147 -4.98 19.67 -15.03
C ARG A 147 -3.92 19.08 -15.97
N PRO A 148 -4.30 18.41 -17.07
CA PRO A 148 -3.32 17.86 -17.99
C PRO A 148 -2.65 18.98 -18.81
N PRO A 149 -1.36 18.84 -19.19
CA PRO A 149 -0.68 19.81 -20.05
C PRO A 149 -1.40 20.05 -21.38
N SER A 150 -2.11 19.04 -21.89
CA SER A 150 -2.85 19.12 -23.16
C SER A 150 -4.10 19.99 -23.11
N ALA A 151 -4.55 20.47 -21.94
CA ALA A 151 -5.75 21.31 -21.84
C ALA A 151 -5.49 22.78 -22.23
N GLY A 152 -4.27 23.17 -22.62
CA GLY A 152 -3.94 24.53 -23.09
C GLY A 152 -3.84 25.56 -21.95
N PRO A 153 -3.88 26.87 -22.24
CA PRO A 153 -3.83 27.91 -21.22
C PRO A 153 -4.97 27.84 -20.19
N TYR A 154 -4.71 28.26 -18.95
CA TYR A 154 -5.76 28.38 -17.94
C TYR A 154 -6.65 29.59 -18.20
N GLU A 155 -7.97 29.38 -18.19
CA GLU A 155 -8.96 30.42 -18.39
C GLU A 155 -9.82 30.56 -17.13
N PRO A 156 -9.64 31.61 -16.31
CA PRO A 156 -10.38 31.77 -15.06
C PRO A 156 -11.87 32.05 -15.33
N SER A 157 -12.73 31.40 -14.55
CA SER A 157 -14.18 31.64 -14.55
C SER A 157 -14.53 33.04 -14.06
N ALA A 158 -15.73 33.52 -14.38
CA ALA A 158 -16.23 34.80 -13.88
C ALA A 158 -16.23 34.87 -12.34
N ALA A 159 -16.58 33.77 -11.68
CA ALA A 159 -16.64 33.70 -10.22
C ALA A 159 -15.27 33.71 -9.55
N GLU A 160 -14.22 33.20 -10.20
CA GLU A 160 -12.84 33.32 -9.69
C GLU A 160 -12.32 34.75 -9.85
N LYS A 161 -12.64 35.40 -10.97
CA LYS A 161 -12.28 36.80 -11.21
C LYS A 161 -12.97 37.73 -10.21
N GLU A 162 -14.25 37.50 -9.93
CA GLU A 162 -15.02 38.28 -8.96
C GLU A 162 -14.51 38.09 -7.52
N ARG A 163 -14.15 36.86 -7.14
CA ARG A 163 -13.61 36.56 -5.81
C ARG A 163 -12.14 36.95 -5.63
N GLY A 164 -11.42 37.18 -6.73
CA GLY A 164 -9.98 37.43 -6.70
C GLY A 164 -9.14 36.17 -6.50
N ASP A 165 -9.75 34.99 -6.62
CA ASP A 165 -9.12 33.68 -6.38
C ASP A 165 -8.57 33.06 -7.68
N VAL A 166 -8.00 33.88 -8.56
CA VAL A 166 -7.42 33.39 -9.82
C VAL A 166 -6.09 32.68 -9.51
N PRO A 167 -5.95 31.38 -9.85
CA PRO A 167 -4.71 30.66 -9.64
C PRO A 167 -3.53 31.33 -10.34
N ALA A 168 -2.37 31.35 -9.68
CA ALA A 168 -1.13 31.84 -10.28
C ALA A 168 -0.73 30.96 -11.48
N GLY A 169 -0.08 31.56 -12.49
CA GLY A 169 0.35 30.85 -13.70
C GLY A 169 1.23 29.61 -13.43
N GLU A 170 2.08 29.69 -12.40
CA GLU A 170 2.93 28.57 -11.96
C GLU A 170 2.12 27.39 -11.41
N ALA A 171 0.93 27.65 -10.84
CA ALA A 171 0.08 26.62 -10.24
C ALA A 171 -0.76 25.84 -11.27
N VAL A 172 -1.02 26.43 -12.44
CA VAL A 172 -1.87 25.85 -13.51
C VAL A 172 -1.07 25.20 -14.64
N GLY A 173 0.26 25.11 -14.45
CA GLY A 173 1.19 24.48 -15.37
C GLY A 173 1.73 25.46 -16.43
N HIS A 174 2.94 25.15 -16.92
CA HIS A 174 3.54 25.84 -18.05
C HIS A 174 3.07 25.19 -19.35
N TYR A 175 2.52 26.01 -20.24
CA TYR A 175 2.10 25.64 -21.60
C TYR A 175 2.93 26.37 -22.63
#